data_AF-A0A2W7Q8L4-F1
#
_entry.id   AF-A0A2W7Q8L4-F1
#
_cell.length_a   1.000
_cell.length_b   1.000
_cell.length_c   1.000
_cell.angle_alpha   90.00
_cell.angle_beta   90.00
_cell.angle_gamma   90.00
#
_symmetry.space_group_name_H-M   'P 1'
#
loop_
_entity.id
_entity.type
_entity.pdbx_description
1 polymer ?
#
loop_
_entity_poly.entity_id
_entity_poly.type
_entity_poly.pdbx_seq_one_letter_code
_entity_poly.pdbx_strand_id
1 'polypeptide(L)' 'MKQLSDYERLSLSKLGNSIHAGYWSNDGLVQLIELCCIYLNPIPIQQYANERNKTYNGIKKTVPSVSILGHKYIIDND' A
#
# COMPACT_ATOMS: atom_id res chain seq x y z
N MET A 1 -3.15 -9.73 10.74
CA MET A 1 -3.04 -9.61 9.27
C MET A 1 -3.73 -10.80 8.65
N LYS A 2 -4.64 -10.62 7.68
CA LYS A 2 -5.15 -11.75 6.91
C LYS A 2 -3.97 -12.46 6.25
N GLN A 3 -3.96 -13.79 6.28
CA GLN A 3 -2.99 -14.56 5.51
C GLN A 3 -3.28 -14.35 4.03
N LEU A 4 -2.21 -14.20 3.24
CA LEU A 4 -2.30 -14.19 1.79
C LEU A 4 -2.83 -15.54 1.29
N SER A 5 -3.65 -15.50 0.25
CA SER A 5 -4.02 -16.70 -0.50
C SER A 5 -2.80 -17.34 -1.17
N ASP A 6 -2.92 -18.62 -1.53
CA ASP A 6 -1.86 -19.33 -2.25
C ASP A 6 -1.56 -18.65 -3.61
N TYR A 7 -2.60 -18.12 -4.26
CA TYR A 7 -2.46 -17.37 -5.51
C TYR A 7 -1.62 -16.09 -5.32
N GLU A 8 -1.94 -15.27 -4.31
CA GLU A 8 -1.18 -14.05 -4.02
C GLU A 8 0.28 -14.37 -3.68
N ARG A 9 0.51 -15.37 -2.82
CA ARG A 9 1.86 -15.79 -2.44
C ARG A 9 2.69 -16.25 -3.66
N LEU A 10 2.11 -17.10 -4.51
CA LEU A 10 2.79 -17.61 -5.70
C LEU A 10 3.06 -16.49 -6.70
N SER A 11 2.12 -15.57 -6.87
CA SER A 11 2.26 -14.44 -7.80
C SER A 11 3.37 -13.49 -7.36
N LEU A 12 3.41 -13.13 -6.06
CA LEU A 12 4.48 -12.31 -5.49
C LEU A 12 5.85 -12.99 -5.61
N SER A 13 5.93 -14.30 -5.37
CA SER A 13 7.17 -15.05 -5.55
C SER A 13 7.67 -15.03 -7.00
N LYS A 14 6.78 -15.27 -7.97
CA LYS A 14 7.12 -15.20 -9.40
C LYS A 14 7.57 -13.80 -9.82
N LEU A 15 6.86 -12.77 -9.36
CA LEU A 15 7.21 -11.38 -9.61
C LEU A 15 8.61 -11.06 -9.06
N GLY A 16 8.89 -11.40 -7.80
CA GLY A 16 10.20 -11.20 -7.18
C GLY A 16 11.34 -11.87 -7.95
N ASN A 17 11.13 -13.12 -8.39
CA ASN A 17 12.11 -13.84 -9.21
C ASN A 17 12.35 -13.13 -10.56
N SER A 18 11.29 -12.62 -11.21
CA SER A 18 11.42 -11.89 -12.48
C SER A 18 12.16 -10.56 -12.34
N ILE A 19 11.96 -9.86 -11.23
CA ILE A 19 12.68 -8.61 -10.91
C ILE A 19 14.15 -8.93 -10.66
N HIS A 20 14.45 -9.96 -9.87
CA HIS A 20 15.83 -10.38 -9.59
C HIS A 20 16.57 -10.83 -10.87
N ALA A 21 15.87 -11.47 -11.81
CA ALA A 21 16.43 -11.87 -13.09
C ALA A 21 16.67 -10.70 -14.07
N GLY A 22 16.32 -9.46 -13.71
CA GLY A 22 16.56 -8.27 -14.53
C GLY A 22 15.54 -8.06 -15.65
N TYR A 23 14.38 -8.71 -15.59
CA TYR A 23 13.31 -8.53 -16.60
C TYR A 23 12.52 -7.22 -16.42
N TRP A 24 12.80 -6.46 -15.37
CA TRP A 24 12.12 -5.20 -15.06
C TRP A 24 13.11 -4.04 -15.09
N SER A 25 12.75 -3.00 -15.84
CA SER A 25 13.43 -1.71 -15.76
C SER A 25 12.97 -0.96 -14.52
N ASN A 26 13.76 0.04 -14.11
CA ASN A 26 13.37 0.95 -13.03
C ASN A 26 12.02 1.63 -13.31
N ASP A 27 11.79 2.06 -14.56
CA ASP A 27 10.52 2.68 -14.96
C ASP A 27 9.34 1.71 -14.80
N GLY A 28 9.54 0.44 -15.14
CA GLY A 28 8.52 -0.60 -14.93
C GLY A 28 8.21 -0.84 -13.45
N LEU A 29 9.22 -0.79 -12.59
CA LEU A 29 9.03 -0.90 -11.14
C LEU A 29 8.28 0.32 -10.57
N VAL A 30 8.54 1.52 -11.09
CA VAL A 30 7.77 2.72 -10.73
C VAL A 30 6.30 2.54 -11.10
N GLN A 31 6.01 2.08 -12.33
CA GLN A 31 4.64 1.81 -12.77
C GLN A 31 3.94 0.74 -11.93
N LEU A 32 4.66 -0.29 -11.49
CA LEU A 32 4.13 -1.31 -10.58
C LEU A 32 3.71 -0.71 -9.23
N ILE A 33 4.52 0.21 -8.68
CA ILE A 33 4.20 0.91 -7.44
C ILE A 33 2.95 1.78 -7.62
N GLU A 34 2.88 2.55 -8.72
CA GLU A 34 1.73 3.38 -9.05
C GLU A 34 0.45 2.55 -9.18
N LEU A 35 0.51 1.42 -9.89
CA LEU A 35 -0.60 0.47 -10.02
C LEU A 35 -1.07 -0.03 -8.64
N CYS A 36 -0.14 -0.44 -7.77
CA CYS A 36 -0.49 -0.86 -6.41
C CYS A 36 -1.17 0.27 -5.64
N CYS A 37 -0.68 1.51 -5.74
CA CYS A 37 -1.27 2.66 -5.08
C CYS A 37 -2.70 2.97 -5.58
N ILE A 38 -2.99 2.79 -6.87
CA ILE A 38 -4.34 2.99 -7.42
C ILE A 38 -5.36 2.07 -6.74
N TYR A 39 -5.03 0.78 -6.60
CA TYR A 39 -5.95 -0.20 -5.99
C TYR A 39 -5.91 -0.21 -4.46
N LEU A 40 -4.78 0.17 -3.86
CA LEU A 40 -4.64 0.23 -2.41
C LEU A 40 -5.22 1.54 -1.83
N ASN A 41 -5.38 2.58 -2.65
CA ASN A 41 -5.86 3.92 -2.24
C ASN A 41 -5.26 4.40 -0.90
N PRO A 42 -3.93 4.46 -0.76
CA PRO A 42 -3.31 4.82 0.52
C PRO A 42 -3.51 6.32 0.80
N ILE A 43 -4.27 6.65 1.84
CA ILE A 43 -4.55 8.04 2.23
C ILE A 43 -3.64 8.41 3.41
N PRO A 44 -2.82 9.49 3.30
CA PRO A 44 -2.05 9.99 4.44
C PRO A 44 -2.98 10.29 5.62
N ILE A 45 -2.58 9.93 6.84
CA ILE A 45 -3.43 10.11 8.04
C ILE A 45 -3.94 11.56 8.17
N GLN A 46 -3.09 12.54 7.85
CA GLN A 46 -3.47 13.95 7.91
C GLN A 46 -4.57 14.29 6.92
N GLN A 47 -4.46 13.82 5.68
CA GLN A 47 -5.47 14.03 4.65
C GLN A 47 -6.79 13.34 5.06
N TYR A 48 -6.71 12.09 5.50
CA TYR A 48 -7.86 11.32 5.97
C TYR A 48 -8.63 12.02 7.10
N ALA A 49 -7.90 12.64 8.04
CA ALA A 49 -8.46 13.41 9.14
C ALA A 49 -9.17 14.67 8.64
N ASN A 50 -8.54 15.41 7.73
CA ASN A 50 -9.09 16.63 7.14
C ASN A 50 -10.40 16.35 6.39
N GLU A 51 -10.43 15.32 5.53
CA GLU A 51 -11.61 14.93 4.75
C GLU A 51 -12.82 14.56 5.63
N ARG A 52 -12.57 14.09 6.85
CA ARG A 52 -13.61 13.67 7.81
C ARG A 52 -13.85 14.68 8.93
N ASN A 53 -13.30 15.89 8.84
CA ASN A 53 -13.38 16.92 9.88
C ASN A 53 -12.95 16.41 11.27
N LYS A 54 -11.93 15.55 11.32
CA LYS A 54 -11.38 14.96 12.55
C LYS A 54 -9.96 15.46 12.79
N THR A 55 -9.50 15.37 14.03
CA THR A 55 -8.11 15.69 14.37
C THR A 55 -7.19 14.51 13.99
N TYR A 56 -5.97 14.82 13.59
CA TYR A 56 -4.93 13.81 13.32
C TYR A 56 -4.78 12.81 14.48
N ASN A 57 -4.74 13.32 15.73
CA ASN A 57 -4.62 12.48 16.92
C ASN A 57 -5.85 11.60 17.17
N GLY A 58 -7.05 12.07 16.79
CA GLY A 58 -8.27 11.27 16.81
C GLY A 58 -8.16 10.09 15.86
N ILE A 59 -7.92 10.34 14.56
CA ILE A 59 -7.78 9.29 13.55
C ILE A 59 -6.65 8.31 13.90
N LYS A 60 -5.47 8.83 14.25
CA LYS A 60 -4.27 8.02 14.57
C LYS A 60 -4.52 6.98 15.67
N LYS A 61 -5.43 7.25 16.61
CA LYS A 61 -5.77 6.34 17.70
C LYS A 61 -6.91 5.37 17.35
N THR A 62 -7.82 5.78 16.47
CA THR A 62 -9.08 5.05 16.23
C THR A 62 -9.09 4.24 14.95
N VAL A 63 -8.28 4.60 13.96
CA VAL A 63 -8.27 3.94 12.64
C VAL A 63 -6.96 3.18 12.46
N PRO A 64 -6.99 1.89 12.07
CA PRO A 64 -5.78 1.14 11.74
C PRO A 64 -5.00 1.80 10.61
N SER A 65 -3.71 2.00 10.80
CA SER A 65 -2.79 2.51 9.77
C SER A 65 -1.77 1.46 9.37
N VAL A 66 -1.41 1.41 8.09
CA VAL A 66 -0.30 0.61 7.57
C VAL A 66 0.92 1.49 7.33
N SER A 67 2.11 0.91 7.41
CA SER A 67 3.36 1.60 7.07
C SER A 67 3.81 1.16 5.68
N ILE A 68 3.93 2.10 4.75
CA ILE A 68 4.43 1.86 3.39
C ILE A 68 5.63 2.80 3.21
N LEU A 69 6.81 2.24 2.90
CA LEU A 69 8.06 3.01 2.76
C LEU A 69 8.38 3.92 3.97
N GLY A 70 7.99 3.51 5.19
CA GLY A 70 8.22 4.27 6.43
C GLY A 70 7.18 5.34 6.74
N HIS A 71 6.22 5.58 5.84
CA HIS A 71 5.14 6.54 6.01
C HIS A 71 3.83 5.83 6.39
N LYS A 72 3.05 6.45 7.27
CA LYS A 72 1.77 5.87 7.73
C LYS A 72 0.61 6.32 6.85
N TYR A 73 -0.15 5.33 6.38
CA TYR A 73 -1.35 5.53 5.56
C TYR A 73 -2.55 4.82 6.19
N ILE A 74 -3.72 5.38 5.95
CA ILE A 74 -4.99 4.70 6.11
C ILE A 74 -5.33 4.06 4.77
N ILE A 75 -5.69 2.78 4.78
CA ILE A 75 -6.21 2.09 3.60
C ILE A 75 -7.72 2.08 3.75
N ASP A 76 -8.41 2.87 2.93
CA ASP A 76 -9.87 2.96 2.93
C ASP A 76 -10.37 2.56 1.53
N ASN A 77 -10.63 1.26 1.41
CA ASN A 77 -11.02 0.57 0.17
C ASN A 77 -12.43 -0.02 0.28
N ASP A 78 -13.25 0.47 1.22
CA ASP A 78 -14.65 0.04 1.42
C ASP A 78 -15.60 0.71 0.42
#